data_AF-A0A1F3DLZ6-F1
#
_entry.id   AF-A0A1F3DLZ6-F1
#
_cell.length_a   1.000
_cell.length_b   1.000
_cell.length_c   1.000
_cell.angle_alpha   90.00
_cell.angle_beta   90.00
_cell.angle_gamma   90.00
#
_symmetry.space_group_name_H-M   'P 1'
#
loop_
_entity.id
_entity.type
_entity.pdbx_description
1 polymer ?
#
loop_
_entity_poly.entity_id
_entity_poly.type
_entity_poly.pdbx_seq_one_letter_code
_entity_poly.pdbx_strand_id
1 'polypeptide(L)' 'MTTIQLKNFLIYKIAGINDKSFLSAIKTIIESKSESIVYQTTPAQRKAINEGRKQISRNEYFTNEQVELEIEKWLKEK' A
#
# COMPACT_ATOMS: atom_id res chain seq x y z
N MET A 1 -9.03 -27.78 1.79
CA MET A 1 -8.66 -26.38 2.05
C MET A 1 -8.10 -25.79 0.77
N THR A 2 -8.72 -24.74 0.22
CA THR A 2 -8.27 -24.10 -1.02
C THR A 2 -7.07 -23.19 -0.77
N THR A 3 -6.34 -22.81 -1.81
CA THR A 3 -5.24 -21.84 -1.73
C THR A 3 -5.67 -20.52 -1.09
N ILE A 4 -6.89 -20.08 -1.36
CA ILE A 4 -7.47 -18.86 -0.77
C ILE A 4 -7.69 -19.05 0.73
N GLN A 5 -8.27 -20.18 1.15
CA GLN A 5 -8.48 -20.51 2.56
C GLN A 5 -7.15 -20.59 3.32
N LEU A 6 -6.10 -21.12 2.70
CA LEU A 6 -4.76 -21.18 3.29
C LEU A 6 -4.13 -19.80 3.50
N LYS A 7 -4.23 -18.92 2.50
CA LYS A 7 -3.73 -17.54 2.64
C LYS A 7 -4.42 -16.80 3.79
N ASN A 8 -5.75 -16.87 3.85
CA ASN A 8 -6.51 -16.19 4.91
C ASN A 8 -6.18 -16.75 6.30
N PHE A 9 -6.04 -18.07 6.42
CA PHE A 9 -5.66 -18.70 7.68
C PHE A 9 -4.27 -18.24 8.16
N LEU A 10 -3.29 -18.15 7.25
CA LEU A 10 -1.94 -17.69 7.58
C LEU A 10 -1.93 -16.21 8.00
N ILE A 11 -2.67 -15.34 7.31
CA ILE A 11 -2.82 -13.92 7.69
C ILE A 11 -3.34 -13.81 9.12
N TYR A 12 -4.42 -14.54 9.44
CA TYR A 12 -5.01 -14.53 10.78
C TYR A 12 -4.03 -15.02 11.85
N LYS A 13 -3.28 -16.09 11.57
CA LYS A 13 -2.28 -16.61 12.52
C LYS A 13 -1.12 -15.64 12.74
N ILE A 14 -0.65 -14.98 11.68
CA ILE A 14 0.44 -14.00 11.78
C ILE A 14 0.00 -12.77 12.58
N ALA A 15 -1.24 -12.32 12.42
CA ALA A 15 -1.79 -11.16 13.13
C ALA A 15 -1.79 -11.31 14.66
N GLY A 16 -1.79 -12.55 15.18
CA GLY A 16 -1.74 -12.83 16.62
C GLY A 16 -0.33 -12.93 17.21
N ILE A 17 0.73 -12.79 16.41
CA ILE A 17 2.12 -12.94 16.87
C ILE A 17 2.65 -11.58 17.34
N ASN A 18 3.12 -11.51 18.58
CA ASN A 18 3.78 -10.32 19.14
C ASN A 18 5.31 -10.40 19.16
N ASP A 19 5.88 -11.59 18.93
CA ASP A 19 7.32 -11.80 18.90
C ASP A 19 7.92 -11.26 17.59
N LYS A 20 8.65 -10.14 17.70
CA LYS A 20 9.31 -9.48 16.58
C LYS A 20 10.38 -10.35 15.92
N SER A 21 11.15 -11.12 16.69
CA SER A 21 12.20 -11.99 16.16
C SER A 21 11.59 -13.11 15.32
N PHE A 22 10.48 -13.67 15.81
CA PHE A 22 9.73 -14.68 15.07
C PHE A 22 9.08 -14.12 13.80
N LEU A 23 8.46 -12.94 13.86
CA LEU A 23 7.95 -12.23 12.67
C LEU A 23 9.05 -11.95 11.64
N SER A 24 10.25 -11.58 12.10
CA SER A 24 11.40 -11.33 11.21
C SER A 24 11.88 -12.60 10.51
N ALA A 25 11.87 -13.75 11.19
CA ALA A 25 12.20 -15.03 10.59
C ALA A 25 11.16 -15.42 9.52
N ILE A 26 9.86 -15.27 9.83
CA ILE A 26 8.76 -15.51 8.88
C ILE A 26 8.92 -14.62 7.64
N LYS A 27 9.19 -13.32 7.83
CA LYS A 27 9.45 -12.37 6.74
C LYS A 27 10.59 -12.85 5.84
N THR A 28 11.72 -13.25 6.42
CA THR A 28 12.89 -13.73 5.68
C THR A 28 12.56 -14.97 4.84
N ILE A 29 11.81 -15.92 5.40
CA ILE A 29 11.38 -17.13 4.68
C ILE A 29 10.47 -16.76 3.51
N ILE A 30 9.50 -15.87 3.72
CA ILE A 30 8.59 -15.42 2.66
C ILE A 30 9.38 -14.72 1.56
N GLU A 31 10.26 -13.79 1.91
CA GLU A 31 11.09 -13.03 0.94
C GLU A 31 12.04 -13.93 0.15
N SER A 32 12.59 -14.98 0.77
CA SER A 32 13.48 -15.94 0.09
C SER A 32 12.75 -16.84 -0.92
N LYS A 33 11.43 -17.01 -0.77
CA LYS A 33 10.59 -17.86 -1.62
C LYS A 33 9.66 -17.10 -2.55
N SER A 34 9.38 -15.83 -2.25
CA SER A 34 8.79 -14.93 -3.22
C SER A 34 9.85 -14.64 -4.25
N GLU A 35 9.61 -15.02 -5.51
CA GLU A 35 10.24 -14.30 -6.60
C GLU A 35 10.04 -12.82 -6.32
N SER A 36 11.08 -12.00 -6.46
CA SER A 36 10.91 -10.56 -6.34
C SER A 36 9.99 -10.12 -7.48
N ILE A 37 8.68 -10.17 -7.25
CA ILE A 37 7.69 -9.66 -8.19
C ILE A 37 7.80 -8.15 -8.04
N VAL A 38 8.84 -7.59 -8.67
CA VAL A 38 8.94 -6.15 -8.89
C VAL A 38 7.66 -5.80 -9.64
N TYR A 39 6.75 -5.13 -8.96
CA TYR A 39 5.47 -4.76 -9.54
C TYR A 39 5.72 -3.93 -10.79
N GLN A 40 5.41 -4.51 -11.95
CA GLN A 40 5.60 -3.85 -13.23
C GLN A 40 4.44 -2.89 -13.44
N THR A 41 4.71 -1.60 -13.27
CA THR A 41 3.69 -0.57 -13.50
C THR A 41 3.26 -0.55 -14.95
N THR A 42 1.96 -0.40 -15.19
CA THR A 42 1.42 -0.19 -16.54
C THR A 42 1.89 1.16 -17.09
N PRO A 43 1.88 1.36 -18.43
CA PRO A 43 2.18 2.67 -19.01
C PRO A 43 1.33 3.81 -18.43
N ALA A 44 0.05 3.55 -18.14
CA ALA A 44 -0.85 4.52 -17.53
C ALA A 44 -0.43 4.88 -16.10
N GLN A 45 -0.09 3.89 -15.27
CA GLN A 45 0.41 4.11 -13.91
C GLN A 45 1.73 4.89 -13.93
N ARG A 46 2.64 4.55 -14.85
CA ARG A 46 3.93 5.24 -15.00
C ARG A 46 3.74 6.70 -15.41
N LYS A 47 2.78 6.98 -16.30
CA LYS A 47 2.39 8.35 -16.67
C LYS A 47 1.84 9.11 -15.46
N ALA A 48 0.93 8.52 -14.69
CA ALA A 48 0.36 9.15 -13.50
C ALA A 48 1.42 9.45 -12.44
N ILE A 49 2.33 8.51 -12.17
CA ILE A 49 3.45 8.70 -11.22
C ILE A 49 4.36 9.84 -11.68
N ASN A 50 4.70 9.89 -12.98
CA ASN A 50 5.54 10.96 -13.52
C ASN A 50 4.87 12.32 -13.45
N GLU A 51 3.55 12.38 -13.65
CA GLU A 51 2.78 13.61 -13.49
C GLU A 51 2.80 14.09 -12.04
N GLY A 52 2.48 13.22 -11.08
CA GLY A 52 2.53 13.57 -9.66
C GLY A 52 3.91 14.06 -9.21
N ARG A 53 5.00 13.45 -9.72
CA ARG A 53 6.36 13.92 -9.46
C ARG A 53 6.63 15.33 -9.99
N LYS A 54 6.12 15.65 -11.19
CA LYS A 54 6.23 17.00 -11.77
C LYS A 54 5.43 18.00 -10.96
N GLN A 55 4.21 17.66 -10.58
CA GLN A 55 3.35 18.50 -9.75
C GLN A 55 4.03 18.85 -8.42
N ILE A 56 4.57 17.85 -7.71
CA ILE A 56 5.34 18.08 -6.48
C ILE A 56 6.51 19.05 -6.72
N SER A 57 7.28 18.86 -7.80
CA SER A 57 8.42 19.74 -8.12
C SER A 57 8.02 21.19 -8.42
N ARG A 58 6.76 21.43 -8.78
CA ARG A 58 6.18 22.76 -9.05
C ARG A 58 5.39 23.31 -7.86
N ASN A 59 5.42 22.64 -6.70
CA ASN A 59 4.56 22.93 -5.55
C ASN A 59 3.05 22.84 -5.85
N GLU A 60 2.67 22.05 -6.85
CA GLU A 60 1.27 21.75 -7.21
C GLU A 60 0.77 20.54 -6.40
N TYR A 61 0.82 20.64 -5.06
CA TYR A 61 0.30 19.61 -4.17
C TYR A 61 -0.67 20.22 -3.15
N PHE A 62 -1.51 19.38 -2.58
CA PHE A 62 -2.36 19.74 -1.46
C PHE A 62 -1.77 19.19 -0.17
N THR A 63 -1.76 20.02 0.86
CA THR A 63 -1.53 19.58 2.24
C THR A 63 -2.72 18.77 2.74
N ASN A 64 -2.50 17.99 3.79
CA ASN A 64 -3.57 17.18 4.37
C ASN A 64 -4.74 18.05 4.84
N GLU A 65 -4.43 19.21 5.43
CA GLU A 65 -5.40 20.20 5.90
C GLU A 65 -6.24 20.76 4.74
N GLN A 66 -5.62 21.04 3.59
CA GLN A 66 -6.34 21.50 2.40
C GLN A 66 -7.29 20.43 1.85
N VAL A 67 -6.86 19.16 1.84
CA VAL A 67 -7.71 18.05 1.39
C VAL A 67 -8.90 17.86 2.33
N GLU A 68 -8.69 17.93 3.64
CA GLU A 68 -9.76 17.79 4.63
C GLU A 68 -10.84 18.89 4.48
N LEU A 69 -10.42 20.14 4.26
CA LEU A 69 -11.34 21.25 4.04
C LEU A 69 -12.22 21.06 2.79
N GLU A 70 -11.63 20.56 1.69
CA GLU A 70 -12.38 20.28 0.47
C GLU A 70 -13.36 19.11 0.64
N ILE A 71 -12.98 18.08 1.41
CA ILE A 71 -13.88 16.96 1.77
C ILE A 71 -15.07 17.48 2.59
N GLU A 72 -14.82 18.28 3.63
CA GLU A 72 -15.85 18.90 4.47
C GLU A 72 -16.80 19.77 3.66
N LYS A 73 -16.28 20.53 2.70
CA LYS A 73 -17.09 21.33 1.78
C LYS A 73 -17.99 20.45 0.91
N TRP A 74 -17.44 19.40 0.30
CA TRP A 74 -18.20 18.48 -0.54
C TRP A 74 -19.33 17.77 0.23
N LEU A 75 -19.10 17.44 1.50
CA LEU A 75 -20.11 16.83 2.37
C LEU A 75 -21.26 17.79 2.72
N LYS A 76 -20.99 19.11 2.77
CA LYS A 76 -21.99 20.15 3.09
C LYS A 76 -22.78 20.65 1.88
N GLU A 77 -22.28 20.42 0.66
CA GLU A 77 -22.98 20.74 -0.59
C GLU A 77 -24.09 19.71 -0.95
N LYS A 78 -24.32 18.71 -0.07
CA LYS A 78 -25.35 17.68 -0.18
C LYS A 78 -26.45 17.86 0.85
#